data_AF-A0A1S3HVR9-F1
#
_entry.id   AF-A0A1S3HVR9-F1
#
_cell.length_a   1.000
_cell.length_b   1.000
_cell.length_c   1.000
_cell.angle_alpha   90.00
_cell.angle_beta   90.00
_cell.angle_gamma   90.00
#
_symmetry.space_group_name_H-M   'P 1'
#
loop_
_entity.id
_entity.type
_entity.pdbx_description
1 polymer ?
#
loop_
_entity_poly.entity_id
_entity_poly.type
_entity_poly.pdbx_seq_one_letter_code
_entity_poly.pdbx_strand_id
1 'polypeptide(L)'
;MGSPKDLTVSSNVFRQVAGLRDQLHIMRYLLICSVIATALFLIIAALLARRRSPVLQPPRPGCHDNHRAREMGKTFQGEKGRCQIHWDGGESQASLIIPVPGKPCVEWDGGASQTALYAQQNTLEMLQDLETKSKKESSLKEEEKKQDDELRQLKLKVTKLQQKKKWLQQQLSKESPLQQVDINNIDSLDREEKSELLDAAYAAQQKKLEEMVVLHRLTGISIDHIKPEAIRICWDTSYGGEFFEAFYAEVTRSRDKLTVQHHSLPYFLPINSLITRHLNTDITVFAEMVSRYLNVFVEKRQEAVNAEKEFGLYMSKPIAASPSCDVIEFSLKPTMVPGKLHTQLFYSDLLQPLPTEVEVEWRGEEGVLSREDIFRVKQIFLSKSLCSALEELVTKV
;
A
#
# COMPACT_ATOMS: atom_id res chain seq x y z
N MET A 1 34.20 34.52 -14.74
CA MET A 1 33.50 35.23 -15.83
C MET A 1 33.34 34.29 -17.00
N GLY A 2 32.16 33.71 -17.16
CA GLY A 2 31.79 32.88 -18.31
C GLY A 2 30.35 33.22 -18.68
N SER A 3 30.16 33.83 -19.84
CA SER A 3 28.88 34.30 -20.37
C SER A 3 28.05 33.11 -20.89
N PRO A 4 26.72 33.09 -20.67
CA PRO A 4 25.83 32.10 -21.26
C PRO A 4 25.36 32.58 -22.65
N LYS A 5 25.66 31.82 -23.69
CA LYS A 5 24.97 31.89 -24.98
C LYS A 5 24.64 30.46 -25.38
N ASP A 6 23.34 30.16 -25.42
CA ASP A 6 22.66 29.33 -26.42
C ASP A 6 21.28 28.92 -25.90
N LEU A 7 20.36 29.89 -25.90
CA LEU A 7 18.91 29.69 -25.77
C LEU A 7 18.26 30.22 -27.05
N THR A 8 18.51 29.57 -28.18
CA THR A 8 17.76 29.81 -29.44
C THR A 8 17.92 28.62 -30.41
N VAL A 9 17.56 27.42 -29.96
CA VAL A 9 17.13 26.33 -30.86
C VAL A 9 15.85 25.75 -30.27
N SER A 10 14.71 26.41 -30.49
CA SER A 10 13.89 26.36 -31.72
C SER A 10 12.78 25.30 -31.57
N SER A 11 11.69 25.75 -30.92
CA SER A 11 10.25 25.66 -31.25
C SER A 11 9.67 24.52 -32.11
N ASN A 12 10.46 23.74 -32.86
CA ASN A 12 9.99 22.62 -33.67
C ASN A 12 9.83 21.32 -32.85
N VAL A 13 10.63 21.14 -31.79
CA VAL A 13 10.49 19.98 -30.88
C VAL A 13 9.18 20.06 -30.07
N PHE A 14 8.78 21.28 -29.68
CA PHE A 14 7.52 21.49 -28.96
C PHE A 14 6.28 21.23 -29.82
N ARG A 15 6.35 21.44 -31.15
CA ARG A 15 5.24 21.11 -32.06
C ARG A 15 5.06 19.60 -32.29
N GLN A 16 6.13 18.80 -32.23
CA GLN A 16 6.03 17.34 -32.37
C GLN A 16 5.62 16.63 -31.07
N VAL A 17 6.02 17.15 -29.91
CA VAL A 17 5.53 16.63 -28.61
C VAL A 17 4.06 17.00 -28.38
N ALA A 18 3.59 18.15 -28.88
CA ALA A 18 2.17 18.50 -28.88
C ALA A 18 1.31 17.52 -29.70
N GLY A 19 1.78 17.08 -30.87
CA GLY A 19 1.07 16.09 -31.70
C GLY A 19 0.89 14.71 -31.03
N LEU A 20 1.89 14.27 -30.25
CA LEU A 20 1.78 13.04 -29.44
C LEU A 20 0.88 13.23 -28.21
N ARG A 21 0.85 14.43 -27.63
CA ARG A 21 -0.02 14.77 -26.49
C ARG A 21 -1.49 14.83 -26.91
N ASP A 22 -1.78 15.32 -28.11
CA ASP A 22 -3.13 15.35 -28.68
C ASP A 22 -3.62 13.94 -29.04
N GLN A 23 -2.75 13.07 -29.59
CA GLN A 23 -3.09 11.66 -29.79
C GLN A 23 -3.32 10.92 -28.46
N LEU A 24 -2.54 11.21 -27.42
CA LEU A 24 -2.76 10.64 -26.09
C LEU A 24 -4.06 11.15 -25.44
N HIS A 25 -4.45 12.40 -25.71
CA HIS A 25 -5.73 12.95 -25.26
C HIS A 25 -6.92 12.31 -25.97
N ILE A 26 -6.83 12.09 -27.28
CA ILE A 26 -7.85 11.39 -28.07
C ILE A 26 -7.97 9.93 -27.61
N MET A 27 -6.85 9.24 -27.35
CA MET A 27 -6.83 7.87 -26.83
C MET A 27 -7.42 7.78 -25.41
N ARG A 28 -7.12 8.74 -24.53
CA ARG A 28 -7.77 8.83 -23.21
C ARG A 28 -9.27 9.06 -23.32
N TYR A 29 -9.70 9.91 -24.26
CA TYR A 29 -11.13 10.17 -24.49
C TYR A 29 -11.85 8.91 -25.00
N LEU A 30 -11.24 8.16 -25.91
CA LEU A 30 -11.81 6.90 -26.43
C LEU A 30 -11.91 5.81 -25.34
N LEU A 31 -10.90 5.70 -24.47
CA LEU A 31 -10.93 4.78 -23.31
C LEU A 31 -12.03 5.17 -22.32
N ILE A 32 -12.17 6.46 -22.00
CA ILE A 32 -13.22 6.97 -21.11
C ILE A 32 -14.61 6.73 -21.73
N CYS A 33 -14.79 7.00 -23.03
CA CYS A 33 -16.04 6.74 -23.74
C CYS A 33 -16.40 5.24 -23.76
N SER A 34 -15.42 4.34 -23.91
CA SER A 34 -15.64 2.88 -23.86
C SER A 34 -16.09 2.41 -22.47
N VAL A 35 -15.46 2.92 -21.41
CA VAL A 35 -15.84 2.60 -20.02
C VAL A 35 -17.23 3.16 -19.68
N ILE A 36 -17.57 4.37 -20.14
CA ILE A 36 -18.90 4.94 -19.94
C ILE A 36 -19.96 4.16 -20.73
N ALA A 37 -19.66 3.75 -21.97
CA ALA A 37 -20.59 2.97 -22.78
C ALA A 37 -20.88 1.60 -22.17
N THR A 38 -19.86 0.91 -21.65
CA THR A 38 -20.04 -0.39 -20.96
C THR A 38 -20.82 -0.24 -19.65
N ALA A 39 -20.55 0.81 -18.86
CA ALA A 39 -21.32 1.11 -17.65
C ALA A 39 -22.79 1.42 -17.96
N LEU A 40 -23.06 2.23 -19.00
CA LEU A 40 -24.43 2.52 -19.45
C LEU A 40 -25.14 1.27 -19.95
N PHE A 41 -24.44 0.39 -20.66
CA PHE A 41 -25.00 -0.88 -21.13
C PHE A 41 -25.39 -1.79 -19.95
N LEU A 42 -24.56 -1.88 -18.91
CA LEU A 42 -24.87 -2.62 -17.69
C LEU A 42 -26.06 -2.02 -16.92
N ILE A 43 -26.16 -0.69 -16.84
CA ILE A 43 -27.29 0.00 -16.21
C ILE A 43 -28.59 -0.26 -17.00
N ILE A 44 -28.55 -0.16 -18.32
CA ILE A 44 -29.70 -0.44 -19.19
C ILE A 44 -30.12 -1.92 -19.06
N ALA A 45 -29.16 -2.86 -19.07
CA ALA A 45 -29.42 -4.27 -18.85
C ALA A 45 -30.07 -4.53 -17.48
N ALA A 46 -29.59 -3.87 -16.42
CA ALA A 46 -30.19 -3.96 -15.08
C ALA A 46 -31.61 -3.37 -15.02
N LEU A 47 -31.86 -2.24 -15.70
CA LEU A 47 -33.20 -1.64 -15.79
C LEU A 47 -34.18 -2.50 -16.60
N LEU A 48 -33.71 -3.13 -17.68
CA LEU A 48 -34.51 -4.07 -18.47
C LEU A 48 -34.81 -5.37 -17.71
N ALA A 49 -33.84 -5.87 -16.92
CA ALA A 49 -34.05 -6.99 -16.02
C ALA A 49 -35.11 -6.65 -14.94
N ARG A 50 -35.08 -5.42 -14.41
CA ARG A 50 -36.04 -4.95 -13.41
C ARG A 50 -37.45 -4.73 -13.97
N ARG A 51 -37.58 -4.44 -15.28
CA ARG A 51 -38.89 -4.39 -15.98
C ARG A 51 -39.46 -5.76 -16.31
N ARG A 52 -38.68 -6.84 -16.25
CA ARG A 52 -39.11 -8.21 -16.56
C ARG A 52 -39.46 -9.06 -15.33
N SER A 53 -39.45 -8.51 -14.12
CA SER A 53 -39.96 -9.22 -12.95
C SER A 53 -41.49 -9.37 -13.07
N PRO A 54 -42.03 -10.60 -13.15
CA PRO A 54 -43.47 -10.80 -13.11
C PRO A 54 -43.98 -10.48 -11.71
N VAL A 55 -45.11 -9.79 -11.66
CA VAL A 55 -45.88 -9.48 -10.46
C VAL A 55 -46.20 -10.79 -9.72
N LEU A 56 -45.43 -11.08 -8.67
CA LEU A 56 -45.78 -12.10 -7.68
C LEU A 56 -46.87 -11.51 -6.79
N GLN A 57 -48.06 -12.08 -6.89
CA GLN A 57 -49.21 -11.75 -6.04
C GLN A 57 -48.89 -12.07 -4.56
N PRO A 58 -49.36 -11.25 -3.62
CA PRO A 58 -49.21 -11.54 -2.20
C PRO A 58 -50.18 -12.67 -1.78
N PRO A 59 -49.81 -13.52 -0.81
CA PRO A 59 -50.71 -14.52 -0.29
C PRO A 59 -51.79 -13.86 0.60
N ARG A 60 -53.01 -14.41 0.53
CA ARG A 60 -54.15 -14.01 1.34
C ARG A 60 -53.95 -14.38 2.83
N PRO A 61 -54.53 -13.61 3.76
CA PRO A 61 -54.44 -13.88 5.18
C PRO A 61 -55.47 -14.94 5.60
N GLY A 62 -55.00 -15.98 6.29
CA GLY A 62 -55.82 -16.94 7.02
C GLY A 62 -55.82 -16.62 8.51
N CYS A 63 -57.01 -16.46 9.09
CA CYS A 63 -57.28 -16.19 10.49
C CYS A 63 -57.24 -17.46 11.38
N HIS A 64 -57.14 -17.21 12.69
CA HIS A 64 -57.39 -18.07 13.86
C HIS A 64 -56.25 -19.04 14.25
N ASP A 65 -55.76 -19.14 15.50
CA ASP A 65 -56.38 -18.85 16.79
C ASP A 65 -55.41 -18.41 17.91
N ASN A 66 -55.99 -17.69 18.86
CA ASN A 66 -55.47 -17.25 20.15
C ASN A 66 -55.37 -18.39 21.18
N HIS A 67 -54.35 -18.33 22.06
CA HIS A 67 -54.49 -18.50 23.53
C HIS A 67 -53.20 -17.95 24.21
N ARG A 68 -53.29 -16.83 24.95
CA ARG A 68 -53.28 -16.70 26.45
C ARG A 68 -51.99 -17.22 27.12
N ALA A 69 -51.30 -16.56 28.05
CA ALA A 69 -51.62 -15.42 28.92
C ALA A 69 -50.38 -14.95 29.72
N ARG A 70 -50.40 -13.67 30.18
CA ARG A 70 -49.87 -13.09 31.46
C ARG A 70 -48.35 -13.17 31.72
N GLU A 71 -47.64 -12.14 32.19
CA GLU A 71 -47.84 -11.21 33.34
C GLU A 71 -47.21 -9.81 33.05
N MET A 72 -47.85 -8.67 33.36
CA MET A 72 -47.71 -7.80 34.57
C MET A 72 -46.26 -7.38 34.91
N GLY A 73 -45.86 -6.12 35.13
CA GLY A 73 -46.56 -4.83 35.34
C GLY A 73 -45.67 -3.62 34.94
N LYS A 74 -46.28 -2.47 34.60
CA LYS A 74 -46.48 -1.26 35.46
C LYS A 74 -45.16 -0.57 35.89
N THR A 75 -44.74 0.49 35.20
CA THR A 75 -44.98 1.95 35.46
C THR A 75 -44.17 2.56 36.61
N PHE A 76 -43.35 3.59 36.31
CA PHE A 76 -43.27 4.95 36.91
C PHE A 76 -41.86 5.54 36.62
N GLN A 77 -41.75 6.62 35.83
CA GLN A 77 -41.70 8.03 36.25
C GLN A 77 -40.57 8.39 37.22
N GLY A 78 -39.70 9.31 36.79
CA GLY A 78 -38.64 9.91 37.61
C GLY A 78 -37.86 10.99 36.85
N GLU A 79 -38.43 12.19 36.78
CA GLU A 79 -37.76 13.44 36.43
C GLU A 79 -36.71 13.86 37.49
N LYS A 80 -35.93 14.89 37.11
CA LYS A 80 -34.97 15.72 37.87
C LYS A 80 -33.54 15.17 37.85
N GLY A 81 -32.51 15.98 37.69
CA GLY A 81 -32.43 17.44 37.69
C GLY A 81 -30.97 17.84 37.61
N ARG A 82 -30.75 18.98 36.98
CA ARG A 82 -29.48 19.70 36.87
C ARG A 82 -29.07 20.17 38.26
N CYS A 83 -27.82 19.93 38.68
CA CYS A 83 -27.20 20.70 39.77
C CYS A 83 -25.73 20.99 39.43
N GLN A 84 -25.46 22.29 39.28
CA GLN A 84 -24.17 22.93 39.49
C GLN A 84 -23.71 22.65 40.93
N ILE A 85 -22.42 22.39 41.10
CA ILE A 85 -21.80 22.34 42.42
C ILE A 85 -21.04 23.67 42.61
N HIS A 86 -21.67 24.51 43.41
CA HIS A 86 -21.09 25.65 44.13
C HIS A 86 -20.48 25.09 45.42
N TRP A 87 -19.25 25.45 45.75
CA TRP A 87 -18.66 25.24 47.08
C TRP A 87 -18.33 26.61 47.65
N ASP A 88 -19.13 27.03 48.62
CA ASP A 88 -18.83 28.08 49.59
C ASP A 88 -18.56 27.43 50.94
N GLY A 89 -17.61 28.02 51.68
CA GLY A 89 -17.63 28.11 53.15
C GLY A 89 -17.35 26.84 53.95
N GLY A 90 -16.15 26.78 54.54
CA GLY A 90 -15.84 25.81 55.60
C GLY A 90 -14.63 26.27 56.40
N GLU A 91 -14.85 27.13 57.38
CA GLU A 91 -13.94 27.37 58.49
C GLU A 91 -13.50 26.02 59.09
N SER A 92 -12.20 25.84 59.25
CA SER A 92 -11.66 24.86 60.19
C SER A 92 -10.51 25.52 60.91
N GLN A 93 -10.87 26.02 62.09
CA GLN A 93 -9.97 26.42 63.15
C GLN A 93 -9.03 25.26 63.47
N ALA A 94 -7.74 25.41 63.18
CA ALA A 94 -6.70 24.64 63.84
C ALA A 94 -6.22 25.46 65.04
N SER A 95 -6.82 25.17 66.19
CA SER A 95 -6.44 25.65 67.50
C SER A 95 -5.05 25.13 67.87
N LEU A 96 -4.05 26.00 67.90
CA LEU A 96 -2.82 25.78 68.66
C LEU A 96 -2.92 26.59 69.95
N ILE A 97 -3.46 25.94 70.99
CA ILE A 97 -3.46 26.44 72.37
C ILE A 97 -2.05 26.22 72.91
N ILE A 98 -1.32 27.30 73.19
CA ILE A 98 -0.19 27.28 74.12
C ILE A 98 -0.47 28.36 75.19
N PRO A 99 -0.51 27.98 76.47
CA PRO A 99 -1.03 28.83 77.54
C PRO A 99 0.02 29.79 78.08
N VAL A 100 -0.40 31.01 78.45
CA VAL A 100 0.30 31.82 79.45
C VAL A 100 -0.74 32.56 80.30
N PRO A 101 -0.99 32.11 81.54
CA PRO A 101 -0.92 33.08 82.63
C PRO A 101 -0.30 32.47 83.89
N GLY A 102 0.67 33.16 84.48
CA GLY A 102 1.26 32.75 85.74
C GLY A 102 2.58 33.42 85.99
N LYS A 103 2.55 34.70 86.39
CA LYS A 103 3.65 35.30 87.15
C LYS A 103 3.46 34.90 88.61
N PRO A 104 4.38 34.14 89.23
CA PRO A 104 4.63 34.29 90.65
C PRO A 104 5.61 35.45 90.84
N CYS A 105 5.29 36.35 91.77
CA CYS A 105 6.26 37.29 92.32
C CYS A 105 7.37 36.48 93.00
N VAL A 106 8.56 36.47 92.45
CA VAL A 106 9.76 36.01 93.13
C VAL A 106 10.87 37.02 92.84
N GLU A 107 11.21 37.73 93.91
CA GLU A 107 12.33 38.62 94.12
C GLU A 107 13.64 37.82 93.98
N TRP A 108 14.42 38.08 92.93
CA TRP A 108 15.84 37.68 92.83
C TRP A 108 16.67 38.88 92.42
N ASP A 109 17.44 39.34 93.39
CA ASP A 109 18.61 40.16 93.20
C ASP A 109 19.64 39.49 92.28
N GLY A 110 20.28 40.31 91.45
CA GLY A 110 21.70 40.19 91.18
C GLY A 110 22.16 39.03 90.28
N GLY A 111 22.31 39.32 89.00
CA GLY A 111 23.43 38.77 88.23
C GLY A 111 23.05 38.04 86.95
N ALA A 112 22.76 38.79 85.88
CA ALA A 112 22.71 38.22 84.54
C ALA A 112 22.95 39.28 83.43
N SER A 113 24.05 40.05 83.55
CA SER A 113 24.43 41.02 82.50
C SER A 113 25.09 40.36 81.27
N GLN A 114 25.41 39.07 81.33
CA GLN A 114 25.97 38.33 80.19
C GLN A 114 24.92 37.57 79.35
N THR A 115 23.77 37.17 79.91
CA THR A 115 22.73 36.45 79.15
C THR A 115 21.89 37.35 78.26
N ALA A 116 21.70 38.63 78.62
CA ALA A 116 20.93 39.58 77.80
C ALA A 116 21.65 40.02 76.51
N LEU A 117 22.98 40.14 76.55
CA LEU A 117 23.79 40.53 75.39
C LEU A 117 23.91 39.37 74.38
N TYR A 118 24.12 38.13 74.86
CA TYR A 118 24.09 36.92 74.03
C TYR A 118 22.71 36.64 73.45
N ALA A 119 21.64 36.92 74.18
CA ALA A 119 20.27 36.82 73.66
C ALA A 119 20.01 37.84 72.54
N GLN A 120 20.45 39.10 72.68
CA GLN A 120 20.33 40.11 71.63
C GLN A 120 21.16 39.78 70.38
N GLN A 121 22.38 39.28 70.54
CA GLN A 121 23.23 38.89 69.41
C GLN A 121 22.66 37.69 68.64
N ASN A 122 22.16 36.67 69.36
CA ASN A 122 21.46 35.53 68.75
C ASN A 122 20.17 35.96 68.04
N THR A 123 19.43 36.94 68.57
CA THR A 123 18.23 37.43 67.88
C THR A 123 18.55 38.20 66.59
N LEU A 124 19.64 38.97 66.57
CA LEU A 124 20.03 39.73 65.38
C LEU A 124 20.54 38.82 64.27
N GLU A 125 21.38 37.84 64.60
CA GLU A 125 21.88 36.83 63.66
C GLU A 125 20.71 36.00 63.08
N MET A 126 19.77 35.59 63.93
CA MET A 126 18.56 34.88 63.50
C MET A 126 17.67 35.73 62.58
N LEU A 127 17.58 37.04 62.81
CA LEU A 127 16.83 37.96 61.93
C LEU A 127 17.53 38.16 60.57
N GLN A 128 18.87 38.25 60.54
CA GLN A 128 19.64 38.32 59.29
C GLN A 128 19.53 37.02 58.49
N ASP A 129 19.54 35.87 59.15
CA ASP A 129 19.29 34.57 58.52
C ASP A 129 17.87 34.46 57.94
N LEU A 130 16.87 35.00 58.64
CA LEU A 130 15.50 35.05 58.13
C LEU A 130 15.36 36.01 56.95
N GLU A 131 16.06 37.15 56.96
CA GLU A 131 16.06 38.09 55.84
C GLU A 131 16.73 37.49 54.59
N THR A 132 17.86 36.82 54.75
CA THR A 132 18.54 36.14 53.63
C THR A 132 17.73 34.98 53.09
N LYS A 133 17.09 34.18 53.94
CA LYS A 133 16.14 33.13 53.54
C LYS A 133 14.94 33.71 52.80
N SER A 134 14.34 34.79 53.30
CA SER A 134 13.21 35.47 52.65
C SER A 134 13.59 36.05 51.28
N LYS A 135 14.77 36.66 51.16
CA LYS A 135 15.31 37.13 49.87
C LYS A 135 15.58 35.99 48.89
N LYS A 136 16.07 34.85 49.38
CA LYS A 136 16.31 33.66 48.55
C LYS A 136 15.01 32.99 48.11
N GLU A 137 14.01 32.90 48.99
CA GLU A 137 12.69 32.37 48.63
C GLU A 137 11.94 33.26 47.65
N SER A 138 12.07 34.59 47.78
CA SER A 138 11.45 35.52 46.82
C SER A 138 12.10 35.44 45.44
N SER A 139 13.43 35.33 45.34
CA SER A 139 14.09 35.15 44.04
C SER A 139 13.77 33.80 43.40
N LEU A 140 13.69 32.72 44.18
CA LEU A 140 13.27 31.40 43.69
C LEU A 140 11.82 31.41 43.17
N LYS A 141 10.90 32.04 43.90
CA LYS A 141 9.50 32.19 43.48
C LYS A 141 9.35 33.04 42.22
N GLU A 142 10.20 34.04 42.04
CA GLU A 142 10.19 34.88 40.84
C GLU A 142 10.70 34.10 39.61
N GLU A 143 11.73 33.26 39.78
CA GLU A 143 12.24 32.38 38.72
C GLU A 143 11.23 31.28 38.34
N GLU A 144 10.57 30.67 39.32
CA GLU A 144 9.51 29.69 39.10
C GLU A 144 8.34 30.30 38.32
N LYS A 145 7.97 31.55 38.64
CA LYS A 145 6.96 32.30 37.87
C LYS A 145 7.37 32.54 36.42
N LYS A 146 8.64 32.91 36.18
CA LYS A 146 9.16 33.11 34.80
C LYS A 146 9.12 31.81 34.01
N GLN A 147 9.55 30.70 34.62
CA GLN A 147 9.49 29.38 34.00
C GLN A 147 8.06 28.96 33.69
N ASP A 148 7.12 29.21 34.61
CA ASP A 148 5.70 28.93 34.39
C ASP A 148 5.10 29.76 33.25
N ASP A 149 5.48 31.03 33.13
CA ASP A 149 5.02 31.90 32.06
C ASP A 149 5.62 31.50 30.70
N GLU A 150 6.90 31.12 30.64
CA GLU A 150 7.52 30.54 29.44
C GLU A 150 6.84 29.22 29.04
N LEU A 151 6.56 28.35 30.00
CA LEU A 151 5.87 27.07 29.77
C LEU A 151 4.46 27.31 29.24
N ARG A 152 3.75 28.33 29.75
CA ARG A 152 2.43 28.75 29.25
C ARG A 152 2.52 29.26 27.81
N GLN A 153 3.49 30.12 27.50
CA GLN A 153 3.68 30.60 26.13
C GLN A 153 4.01 29.46 25.16
N LEU A 154 4.86 28.53 25.57
CA LEU A 154 5.23 27.38 24.75
C LEU A 154 4.04 26.45 24.54
N LYS A 155 3.23 26.18 25.58
CA LYS A 155 1.98 25.42 25.46
C LYS A 155 1.00 26.08 24.48
N LEU A 156 0.84 27.40 24.54
CA LEU A 156 0.01 28.15 23.58
C LEU A 156 0.54 28.07 22.15
N LYS A 157 1.86 28.09 21.96
CA LYS A 157 2.48 27.93 20.64
C LYS A 157 2.24 26.52 20.10
N VAL A 158 2.39 25.50 20.93
CA VAL A 158 2.13 24.09 20.56
C VAL A 158 0.67 23.90 20.18
N THR A 159 -0.30 24.41 20.95
CA THR A 159 -1.72 24.27 20.61
C THR A 159 -2.06 24.99 19.30
N LYS A 160 -1.53 26.19 19.05
CA LYS A 160 -1.67 26.89 17.76
C LYS A 160 -1.11 26.07 16.60
N LEU A 161 0.10 25.50 16.74
CA LEU A 161 0.71 24.67 15.71
C LEU A 161 -0.07 23.38 15.47
N GLN A 162 -0.60 22.75 16.52
CA GLN A 162 -1.46 21.57 16.41
C GLN A 162 -2.77 21.89 15.68
N GLN A 163 -3.39 23.04 15.97
CA GLN A 163 -4.58 23.50 15.24
C GLN A 163 -4.26 23.77 13.77
N LYS A 164 -3.14 24.46 13.47
CA LYS A 164 -2.67 24.69 12.10
C LYS A 164 -2.42 23.37 11.36
N LYS A 165 -1.79 22.39 12.01
CA LYS A 165 -1.58 21.04 11.46
C LYS A 165 -2.91 20.35 11.13
N LYS A 166 -3.87 20.33 12.07
CA LYS A 166 -5.19 19.72 11.85
C LYS A 166 -5.95 20.40 10.72
N TRP A 167 -5.89 21.73 10.65
CA TRP A 167 -6.49 22.51 9.57
C TRP A 167 -5.85 22.15 8.21
N LEU A 168 -4.52 22.11 8.12
CA LEU A 168 -3.80 21.71 6.90
C LEU A 168 -4.13 20.27 6.48
N GLN A 169 -4.19 19.33 7.44
CA GLN A 169 -4.58 17.94 7.18
C GLN A 169 -6.01 17.82 6.62
N GLN A 170 -6.94 18.65 7.11
CA GLN A 170 -8.31 18.70 6.61
C GLN A 170 -8.42 19.32 5.22
N GLN A 171 -7.54 20.27 4.87
CA GLN A 171 -7.47 20.82 3.51
C GLN A 171 -6.92 19.76 2.54
N LEU A 172 -5.81 19.12 2.90
CA LEU A 172 -5.21 18.02 2.14
C LEU A 172 -6.15 16.82 1.93
N SER A 173 -7.06 16.55 2.87
CA SER A 173 -8.05 15.46 2.72
C SER A 173 -9.24 15.83 1.82
N LYS A 174 -9.49 17.13 1.62
CA LYS A 174 -10.59 17.63 0.77
C LYS A 174 -10.15 17.83 -0.67
N GLU A 175 -8.88 18.12 -0.89
CA GLU A 175 -8.29 18.18 -2.21
C GLU A 175 -8.01 16.75 -2.71
N SER A 176 -8.58 16.41 -3.86
CA SER A 176 -8.29 15.14 -4.52
C SER A 176 -6.78 14.98 -4.76
N PRO A 177 -6.22 13.75 -4.82
CA PRO A 177 -4.77 13.53 -4.98
C PRO A 177 -4.16 14.08 -6.30
N LEU A 178 -4.96 14.75 -7.13
CA LEU A 178 -4.62 15.19 -8.48
C LEU A 178 -4.50 16.71 -8.64
N GLN A 179 -4.74 17.52 -7.60
CA GLN A 179 -4.63 18.96 -7.76
C GLN A 179 -3.21 19.44 -7.47
N GLN A 180 -2.59 20.03 -8.49
CA GLN A 180 -1.36 20.80 -8.37
C GLN A 180 -1.55 21.83 -7.26
N VAL A 181 -0.60 21.91 -6.32
CA VAL A 181 -0.48 23.04 -5.41
C VAL A 181 -0.50 24.29 -6.27
N ASP A 182 -1.54 25.12 -6.14
CA ASP A 182 -1.65 26.36 -6.91
C ASP A 182 -0.73 27.40 -6.26
N ILE A 183 0.54 27.37 -6.68
CA ILE A 183 1.64 28.20 -6.18
C ILE A 183 1.34 29.70 -6.32
N ASN A 184 0.35 30.05 -7.15
CA ASN A 184 -0.03 31.44 -7.44
C ASN A 184 -0.89 32.08 -6.35
N ASN A 185 -1.44 31.30 -5.40
CA ASN A 185 -2.36 31.84 -4.38
C ASN A 185 -1.65 32.23 -3.07
N ILE A 186 -0.33 32.41 -3.12
CA ILE A 186 0.53 32.62 -1.96
C ILE A 186 1.30 33.94 -2.12
N ASP A 187 0.57 35.04 -2.09
CA ASP A 187 1.13 36.41 -2.10
C ASP A 187 1.46 36.92 -0.68
N SER A 188 1.25 36.10 0.36
CA SER A 188 1.39 36.49 1.77
C SER A 188 2.57 35.87 2.52
N LEU A 189 3.54 35.26 1.82
CA LEU A 189 4.69 34.60 2.46
C LEU A 189 6.01 35.29 2.13
N ASP A 190 6.95 35.22 3.06
CA ASP A 190 8.29 35.78 2.90
C ASP A 190 9.09 35.03 1.82
N ARG A 191 10.11 35.69 1.26
CA ARG A 191 10.87 35.18 0.10
C ARG A 191 11.56 33.83 0.39
N GLU A 192 12.01 33.62 1.64
CA GLU A 192 12.61 32.36 2.11
C GLU A 192 11.55 31.26 2.26
N GLU A 193 10.41 31.56 2.89
CA GLU A 193 9.30 30.60 3.04
C GLU A 193 8.74 30.14 1.70
N LYS A 194 8.70 31.04 0.70
CA LYS A 194 8.29 30.72 -0.67
C LYS A 194 9.30 29.79 -1.36
N SER A 195 10.59 29.96 -1.13
CA SER A 195 11.63 29.06 -1.66
C SER A 195 11.53 27.67 -1.04
N GLU A 196 11.40 27.59 0.29
CA GLU A 196 11.26 26.31 1.00
C GLU A 196 9.99 25.55 0.59
N LEU A 197 8.88 26.26 0.37
CA LEU A 197 7.64 25.67 -0.13
C LEU A 197 7.76 25.19 -1.58
N LEU A 198 8.45 25.94 -2.44
CA LEU A 198 8.73 25.51 -3.80
C LEU A 198 9.57 24.23 -3.81
N ASP A 199 10.66 24.20 -3.05
CA ASP A 199 11.53 23.04 -2.94
C ASP A 199 10.79 21.82 -2.39
N ALA A 200 9.96 22.00 -1.35
CA ALA A 200 9.12 20.95 -0.80
C ALA A 200 8.07 20.46 -1.81
N ALA A 201 7.45 21.36 -2.59
CA ALA A 201 6.50 21.02 -3.64
C ALA A 201 7.16 20.25 -4.78
N TYR A 202 8.35 20.67 -5.21
CA TYR A 202 9.15 19.96 -6.22
C TYR A 202 9.55 18.57 -5.73
N ALA A 203 10.04 18.45 -4.49
CA ALA A 203 10.39 17.15 -3.91
C ALA A 203 9.18 16.21 -3.80
N ALA A 204 8.02 16.73 -3.38
CA ALA A 204 6.78 15.97 -3.32
C ALA A 204 6.32 15.51 -4.72
N GLN A 205 6.44 16.39 -5.72
CA GLN A 205 6.10 16.07 -7.11
C GLN A 205 7.05 15.02 -7.70
N GLN A 206 8.34 15.11 -7.40
CA GLN A 206 9.34 14.13 -7.82
C GLN A 206 9.02 12.76 -7.22
N LYS A 207 8.80 12.68 -5.91
CA LYS A 207 8.42 11.43 -5.24
C LYS A 207 7.15 10.82 -5.85
N LYS A 208 6.14 11.64 -6.14
CA LYS A 208 4.91 11.20 -6.81
C LYS A 208 5.18 10.63 -8.21
N LEU A 209 6.10 11.23 -8.96
CA LEU A 209 6.48 10.74 -10.29
C LEU A 209 7.23 9.40 -10.18
N GLU A 210 8.14 9.27 -9.22
CA GLU A 210 8.86 8.03 -8.93
C GLU A 210 7.89 6.90 -8.57
N GLU A 211 6.93 7.16 -7.69
CA GLU A 211 5.86 6.21 -7.34
C GLU A 211 5.02 5.83 -8.58
N MET A 212 4.68 6.81 -9.42
CA MET A 212 3.96 6.56 -10.67
C MET A 212 4.75 5.65 -11.61
N VAL A 213 6.06 5.85 -11.76
CA VAL A 213 6.92 5.00 -12.60
C VAL A 213 6.93 3.57 -12.09
N VAL A 214 7.05 3.36 -10.77
CA VAL A 214 6.97 2.03 -10.15
C VAL A 214 5.62 1.37 -10.44
N LEU A 215 4.51 2.10 -10.32
CA LEU A 215 3.18 1.59 -10.62
C LEU A 215 3.01 1.18 -12.09
N HIS A 216 3.57 1.94 -13.04
CA HIS A 216 3.51 1.58 -14.46
C HIS A 216 4.32 0.32 -14.75
N ARG A 217 5.44 0.12 -14.06
CA ARG A 217 6.23 -1.10 -14.20
C ARG A 217 5.45 -2.36 -13.78
N LEU A 218 4.50 -2.24 -12.85
CA LEU A 218 3.62 -3.35 -12.46
C LEU A 218 2.73 -3.87 -13.60
N THR A 219 2.60 -3.13 -14.71
CA THR A 219 1.90 -3.61 -15.91
C THR A 219 2.67 -4.71 -16.66
N GLY A 220 3.94 -4.95 -16.29
CA GLY A 220 4.80 -5.96 -16.91
C GLY A 220 5.49 -5.49 -18.19
N ILE A 221 5.16 -4.29 -18.70
CA ILE A 221 5.84 -3.68 -19.86
C ILE A 221 6.22 -2.25 -19.52
N SER A 222 7.48 -1.89 -19.73
CA SER A 222 7.94 -0.51 -19.62
C SER A 222 8.75 -0.09 -20.84
N ILE A 223 8.78 1.21 -21.11
CA ILE A 223 9.53 1.80 -22.22
C ILE A 223 10.44 2.89 -21.66
N ASP A 224 11.74 2.69 -21.80
CA ASP A 224 12.77 3.63 -21.36
C ASP A 224 13.42 4.29 -22.58
N HIS A 225 13.65 5.59 -22.50
CA HIS A 225 14.35 6.33 -23.54
C HIS A 225 15.86 6.23 -23.32
N ILE A 226 16.61 5.65 -24.27
CA ILE A 226 18.07 5.50 -24.18
C ILE A 226 18.76 6.66 -24.91
N LYS A 227 18.39 6.89 -26.17
CA LYS A 227 18.98 7.89 -27.07
C LYS A 227 17.86 8.52 -27.89
N PRO A 228 18.06 9.72 -28.50
CA PRO A 228 17.02 10.40 -29.27
C PRO A 228 16.35 9.54 -30.36
N GLU A 229 17.07 8.56 -30.91
CA GLU A 229 16.56 7.65 -31.95
C GLU A 229 16.38 6.20 -31.46
N ALA A 230 16.57 5.93 -30.16
CA ALA A 230 16.53 4.58 -29.60
C ALA A 230 15.79 4.49 -28.26
N ILE A 231 14.88 3.53 -28.19
CA ILE A 231 14.09 3.19 -27.01
C ILE A 231 14.43 1.76 -26.55
N ARG A 232 14.30 1.50 -25.25
CA ARG A 232 14.32 0.16 -24.66
C ARG A 232 12.91 -0.23 -24.30
N ILE A 233 12.46 -1.38 -24.76
CA ILE A 233 11.25 -2.03 -24.25
C ILE A 233 11.71 -3.08 -23.25
N CYS A 234 11.13 -3.06 -22.06
CA CYS A 234 11.38 -4.01 -20.99
C CYS A 234 10.11 -4.81 -20.71
N TRP A 235 10.26 -6.12 -20.49
CA TRP A 235 9.20 -7.05 -20.14
C TRP A 235 9.52 -7.69 -18.80
N ASP A 236 8.81 -7.31 -17.76
CA ASP A 236 8.87 -7.99 -16.47
C ASP A 236 7.86 -9.15 -16.49
N THR A 237 8.37 -10.38 -16.37
CA THR A 237 7.52 -11.58 -16.33
C THR A 237 6.96 -11.82 -14.93
N SER A 238 5.77 -12.42 -14.84
CA SER A 238 5.14 -12.73 -13.56
C SER A 238 4.49 -14.10 -13.55
N TYR A 239 4.55 -14.77 -12.40
CA TYR A 239 3.86 -16.03 -12.14
C TYR A 239 3.36 -16.05 -10.70
N GLY A 240 2.12 -16.51 -10.46
CA GLY A 240 1.56 -16.61 -9.11
C GLY A 240 1.45 -15.28 -8.34
N GLY A 241 1.47 -14.14 -9.03
CA GLY A 241 1.46 -12.81 -8.42
C GLY A 241 2.85 -12.26 -8.04
N GLU A 242 3.92 -12.98 -8.36
CA GLU A 242 5.30 -12.56 -8.13
C GLU A 242 6.00 -12.25 -9.46
N PHE A 243 6.91 -11.27 -9.46
CA PHE A 243 7.76 -10.96 -10.60
C PHE A 243 8.99 -11.88 -10.62
N PHE A 244 9.37 -12.32 -11.82
CA PHE A 244 10.52 -13.21 -12.01
C PHE A 244 11.65 -12.47 -12.72
N GLU A 245 11.84 -12.76 -14.00
CA GLU A 245 12.95 -12.24 -14.79
C GLU A 245 12.46 -11.15 -15.75
N ALA A 246 13.34 -10.19 -16.02
CA ALA A 246 13.08 -9.09 -16.92
C ALA A 246 13.84 -9.30 -18.24
N PHE A 247 13.11 -9.17 -19.35
CA PHE A 247 13.69 -9.18 -20.69
C PHE A 247 13.69 -7.79 -21.29
N TYR A 248 14.59 -7.52 -22.24
CA TYR A 248 14.62 -6.23 -22.92
C TYR A 248 14.90 -6.38 -24.42
N ALA A 249 14.48 -5.37 -25.17
CA ALA A 249 14.85 -5.16 -26.56
C ALA A 249 15.09 -3.67 -26.80
N GLU A 250 16.21 -3.35 -27.46
CA GLU A 250 16.54 -2.02 -27.90
C GLU A 250 16.05 -1.83 -29.34
N VAL A 251 15.14 -0.88 -29.50
CA VAL A 251 14.55 -0.53 -30.79
C VAL A 251 15.11 0.81 -31.23
N THR A 252 15.72 0.84 -32.41
CA THR A 252 16.26 2.06 -33.02
C THR A 252 15.49 2.39 -34.29
N ARG A 253 15.26 3.69 -34.52
CA ARG A 253 14.71 4.20 -35.77
C ARG A 253 15.83 4.41 -36.79
N SER A 254 15.73 3.76 -37.95
CA SER A 254 16.64 3.96 -39.08
C SER A 254 15.82 4.11 -40.36
N ARG A 255 16.04 5.21 -41.11
CA ARG A 255 15.38 5.47 -42.41
C ARG A 255 13.86 5.24 -42.36
N ASP A 256 13.21 5.81 -41.34
CA ASP A 256 11.76 5.72 -41.07
C ASP A 256 11.22 4.31 -40.75
N LYS A 257 12.10 3.36 -40.40
CA LYS A 257 11.71 2.04 -39.89
C LYS A 257 12.28 1.78 -38.51
N LEU A 258 11.50 1.13 -37.67
CA LEU A 258 11.93 0.60 -36.38
C LEU A 258 12.62 -0.76 -36.59
N THR A 259 13.76 -0.92 -35.95
CA THR A 259 14.58 -2.15 -35.99
C THR A 259 15.06 -2.51 -34.58
N VAL A 260 15.07 -3.80 -34.26
CA VAL A 260 15.65 -4.30 -33.00
C VAL A 260 17.16 -4.48 -33.20
N GLN A 261 17.97 -3.81 -32.38
CA GLN A 261 19.44 -3.93 -32.44
C GLN A 261 19.99 -4.96 -31.45
N HIS A 262 19.53 -4.89 -30.20
CA HIS A 262 19.97 -5.75 -29.11
C HIS A 262 18.77 -6.25 -28.31
N HIS A 263 18.80 -7.50 -27.85
CA HIS A 263 17.76 -8.03 -26.97
C HIS A 263 18.29 -9.16 -26.08
N SER A 264 17.63 -9.37 -24.95
CA SER A 264 17.83 -10.55 -24.10
C SER A 264 16.77 -11.64 -24.32
N LEU A 265 15.87 -11.45 -25.28
CA LEU A 265 14.78 -12.39 -25.57
C LEU A 265 15.31 -13.80 -25.93
N PRO A 266 14.69 -14.88 -25.42
CA PRO A 266 15.10 -16.25 -25.73
C PRO A 266 15.03 -16.60 -27.22
N TYR A 267 15.97 -17.43 -27.68
CA TYR A 267 16.16 -17.76 -29.09
C TYR A 267 14.98 -18.53 -29.73
N PHE A 268 14.22 -19.26 -28.93
CA PHE A 268 13.07 -20.05 -29.39
C PHE A 268 11.84 -19.19 -29.70
N LEU A 269 11.84 -17.91 -29.31
CA LEU A 269 10.75 -17.00 -29.61
C LEU A 269 10.73 -16.64 -31.10
N PRO A 270 9.54 -16.50 -31.71
CA PRO A 270 9.42 -16.17 -33.13
C PRO A 270 9.64 -14.66 -33.41
N ILE A 271 10.71 -14.08 -32.86
CA ILE A 271 11.00 -12.64 -32.82
C ILE A 271 11.00 -12.03 -34.23
N ASN A 272 11.68 -12.66 -35.18
CA ASN A 272 11.74 -12.17 -36.56
C ASN A 272 10.35 -12.01 -37.16
N SER A 273 9.46 -12.98 -36.94
CA SER A 273 8.08 -12.93 -37.43
C SER A 273 7.25 -11.85 -36.74
N LEU A 274 7.51 -11.55 -35.46
CA LEU A 274 6.84 -10.51 -34.70
C LEU A 274 7.32 -9.12 -35.13
N ILE A 275 8.62 -8.97 -35.39
CA ILE A 275 9.20 -7.74 -35.93
C ILE A 275 8.57 -7.39 -37.29
N THR A 276 8.52 -8.35 -38.21
CA THR A 276 7.98 -8.12 -39.55
C THR A 276 6.49 -7.79 -39.54
N ARG A 277 5.71 -8.44 -38.66
CA ARG A 277 4.25 -8.26 -38.60
C ARG A 277 3.81 -7.01 -37.83
N HIS A 278 4.46 -6.71 -36.71
CA HIS A 278 3.92 -5.78 -35.73
C HIS A 278 4.83 -4.57 -35.48
N LEU A 279 6.16 -4.70 -35.47
CA LEU A 279 7.04 -3.62 -34.97
C LEU A 279 6.84 -2.28 -35.69
N ASN A 280 6.68 -2.30 -37.02
CA ASN A 280 6.49 -1.08 -37.83
C ASN A 280 5.02 -0.71 -38.06
N THR A 281 4.08 -1.58 -37.65
CA THR A 281 2.63 -1.37 -37.81
C THR A 281 2.05 -0.81 -36.52
N ASP A 282 2.33 -1.50 -35.40
CA ASP A 282 1.92 -1.13 -34.07
C ASP A 282 2.91 -1.71 -33.04
N ILE A 283 3.69 -0.82 -32.41
CA ILE A 283 4.69 -1.20 -31.41
C ILE A 283 4.06 -1.75 -30.13
N THR A 284 2.83 -1.35 -29.80
CA THR A 284 2.11 -1.82 -28.62
C THR A 284 1.73 -3.29 -28.78
N VAL A 285 1.16 -3.66 -29.93
CA VAL A 285 0.85 -5.05 -30.29
C VAL A 285 2.12 -5.91 -30.31
N PHE A 286 3.23 -5.38 -30.83
CA PHE A 286 4.52 -6.06 -30.75
C PHE A 286 4.92 -6.35 -29.29
N ALA A 287 4.87 -5.35 -28.42
CA ALA A 287 5.23 -5.50 -27.02
C ALA A 287 4.31 -6.46 -26.26
N GLU A 288 2.99 -6.37 -26.47
CA GLU A 288 2.01 -7.27 -25.86
C GLU A 288 2.20 -8.72 -26.30
N MET A 289 2.45 -8.96 -27.60
CA MET A 289 2.68 -10.31 -28.11
C MET A 289 3.94 -10.93 -27.51
N VAL A 290 5.04 -10.18 -27.45
CA VAL A 290 6.28 -10.66 -26.79
C VAL A 290 6.03 -10.94 -25.31
N SER A 291 5.32 -10.06 -24.60
CA SER A 291 4.94 -10.27 -23.19
C SER A 291 4.18 -11.57 -22.99
N ARG A 292 3.21 -11.87 -23.87
CA ARG A 292 2.43 -13.11 -23.79
C ARG A 292 3.30 -14.36 -23.95
N TYR A 293 4.17 -14.38 -24.95
CA TYR A 293 5.10 -15.50 -25.13
C TYR A 293 5.99 -15.72 -23.90
N LEU A 294 6.55 -14.63 -23.36
CA LEU A 294 7.44 -14.71 -22.20
C LEU A 294 6.70 -15.19 -20.95
N ASN A 295 5.49 -14.67 -20.69
CA ASN A 295 4.72 -15.08 -19.53
C ASN A 295 4.30 -16.55 -19.60
N VAL A 296 3.84 -17.04 -20.76
CA VAL A 296 3.49 -18.47 -20.92
C VAL A 296 4.72 -19.37 -20.78
N PHE A 297 5.87 -18.95 -21.29
CA PHE A 297 7.14 -19.67 -21.08
C PHE A 297 7.51 -19.75 -19.59
N VAL A 298 7.49 -18.62 -18.89
CA VAL A 298 7.81 -18.57 -17.45
C VAL A 298 6.80 -19.37 -16.64
N GLU A 299 5.52 -19.33 -17.00
CA GLU A 299 4.46 -20.11 -16.37
C GLU A 299 4.74 -21.62 -16.46
N LYS A 300 5.01 -22.14 -17.66
CA LYS A 300 5.35 -23.56 -17.86
C LYS A 300 6.60 -23.97 -17.09
N ARG A 301 7.64 -23.14 -17.15
CA ARG A 301 8.91 -23.41 -16.45
C ARG A 301 8.71 -23.44 -14.94
N GLN A 302 8.00 -22.45 -14.40
CA GLN A 302 7.78 -22.35 -12.96
C GLN A 302 6.83 -23.44 -12.47
N GLU A 303 5.85 -23.82 -13.28
CA GLU A 303 4.98 -24.95 -12.97
C GLU A 303 5.75 -26.27 -12.90
N ALA A 304 6.68 -26.53 -13.81
CA ALA A 304 7.56 -27.70 -13.73
C ALA A 304 8.42 -27.69 -12.45
N VAL A 305 9.00 -26.54 -12.10
CA VAL A 305 9.80 -26.40 -10.86
C VAL A 305 8.94 -26.65 -9.61
N ASN A 306 7.73 -26.10 -9.57
CA ASN A 306 6.80 -26.29 -8.45
C ASN A 306 6.34 -27.75 -8.36
N ALA A 307 6.02 -28.37 -9.50
CA ALA A 307 5.63 -29.77 -9.57
C ALA A 307 6.72 -30.70 -9.03
N GLU A 308 7.99 -30.46 -9.39
CA GLU A 308 9.11 -31.24 -8.84
C GLU A 308 9.27 -31.03 -7.33
N LYS A 309 9.12 -29.79 -6.86
CA LYS A 309 9.23 -29.46 -5.44
C LYS A 309 8.14 -30.12 -4.59
N GLU A 310 6.89 -30.13 -5.08
CA GLU A 310 5.73 -30.64 -4.35
C GLU A 310 5.58 -32.16 -4.49
N PHE A 311 5.79 -32.71 -5.69
CA PHE A 311 5.52 -34.11 -6.01
C PHE A 311 6.78 -34.96 -6.23
N GLY A 312 7.98 -34.41 -5.99
CA GLY A 312 9.26 -35.09 -6.24
C GLY A 312 9.41 -36.44 -5.54
N LEU A 313 8.75 -36.66 -4.39
CA LEU A 313 8.72 -37.95 -3.70
C LEU A 313 8.04 -39.06 -4.51
N TYR A 314 7.04 -38.70 -5.32
CA TYR A 314 6.32 -39.61 -6.21
C TYR A 314 7.01 -39.77 -7.57
N MET A 315 8.11 -39.05 -7.81
CA MET A 315 8.83 -39.09 -9.07
C MET A 315 10.01 -40.07 -9.04
N SER A 316 10.32 -40.62 -10.20
CA SER A 316 11.49 -41.49 -10.38
C SER A 316 12.77 -40.74 -10.68
N LYS A 317 12.64 -39.55 -11.28
CA LYS A 317 13.70 -38.63 -11.68
C LYS A 317 13.15 -37.19 -11.63
N PRO A 318 14.03 -36.18 -11.54
CA PRO A 318 13.68 -34.78 -11.78
C PRO A 318 12.89 -34.59 -13.08
N ILE A 319 12.08 -33.53 -13.15
CA ILE A 319 11.34 -33.21 -14.36
C ILE A 319 12.35 -32.71 -15.41
N ALA A 320 12.36 -33.33 -16.58
CA ALA A 320 13.18 -32.90 -17.70
C ALA A 320 12.35 -31.98 -18.61
N ALA A 321 12.78 -30.73 -18.76
CA ALA A 321 12.16 -29.78 -19.68
C ALA A 321 13.14 -29.37 -20.78
N SER A 322 12.62 -29.27 -21.99
CA SER A 322 13.27 -28.57 -23.12
C SER A 322 13.56 -27.10 -22.75
N PRO A 323 14.56 -26.45 -23.40
CA PRO A 323 14.87 -25.04 -23.13
C PRO A 323 13.71 -24.07 -23.38
N SER A 324 12.80 -24.40 -24.30
CA SER A 324 11.58 -23.66 -24.62
C SER A 324 10.37 -24.05 -23.76
N CYS A 325 10.51 -25.08 -22.93
CA CYS A 325 9.40 -25.74 -22.23
C CYS A 325 8.26 -26.16 -23.17
N ASP A 326 8.58 -26.50 -24.42
CA ASP A 326 7.65 -27.04 -25.42
C ASP A 326 7.48 -28.56 -25.29
N VAL A 327 8.46 -29.21 -24.66
CA VAL A 327 8.39 -30.61 -24.21
C VAL A 327 8.78 -30.70 -22.73
N ILE A 328 7.94 -31.37 -21.94
CA ILE A 328 8.16 -31.68 -20.52
C ILE A 328 8.01 -33.18 -20.32
N GLU A 329 9.02 -33.82 -19.73
CA GLU A 329 9.10 -35.26 -19.51
C GLU A 329 9.31 -35.57 -18.03
N PHE A 330 8.54 -36.52 -17.50
CA PHE A 330 8.71 -37.02 -16.14
C PHE A 330 8.22 -38.46 -16.02
N SER A 331 8.44 -39.07 -14.86
CA SER A 331 8.00 -40.44 -14.62
C SER A 331 7.59 -40.65 -13.18
N LEU A 332 6.32 -40.98 -12.97
CA LEU A 332 5.72 -41.20 -11.65
C LEU A 332 5.93 -42.65 -11.19
N LYS A 333 6.09 -42.84 -9.88
CA LYS A 333 6.14 -44.13 -9.20
C LYS A 333 4.83 -44.30 -8.42
N PRO A 334 3.90 -45.14 -8.88
CA PRO A 334 2.72 -45.46 -8.09
C PRO A 334 3.14 -46.13 -6.78
N THR A 335 2.52 -45.75 -5.66
CA THR A 335 2.86 -46.27 -4.33
C THR A 335 2.46 -47.74 -4.17
N MET A 336 1.36 -48.16 -4.82
CA MET A 336 0.71 -49.46 -4.58
C MET A 336 1.13 -50.57 -5.55
N VAL A 337 1.77 -50.24 -6.67
CA VAL A 337 2.09 -51.21 -7.73
C VAL A 337 3.50 -51.01 -8.27
N PRO A 338 4.27 -52.10 -8.47
CA PRO A 338 5.62 -52.03 -9.00
C PRO A 338 5.57 -51.61 -10.47
N GLY A 339 6.01 -50.38 -10.75
CA GLY A 339 6.09 -49.85 -12.10
C GLY A 339 6.35 -48.35 -12.12
N LYS A 340 6.43 -47.79 -13.33
CA LYS A 340 6.58 -46.35 -13.55
C LYS A 340 5.66 -45.90 -14.66
N LEU A 341 5.00 -44.77 -14.44
CA LEU A 341 4.20 -44.10 -15.46
C LEU A 341 5.04 -43.01 -16.11
N HIS A 342 5.57 -43.29 -17.29
CA HIS A 342 6.34 -42.33 -18.07
C HIS A 342 5.38 -41.40 -18.82
N THR A 343 5.57 -40.09 -18.68
CA THR A 343 4.68 -39.08 -19.28
C THR A 343 5.49 -38.01 -19.99
N GLN A 344 5.09 -37.68 -21.21
CA GLN A 344 5.63 -36.60 -22.01
C GLN A 344 4.49 -35.66 -22.42
N LEU A 345 4.68 -34.37 -22.16
CA LEU A 345 3.75 -33.29 -22.49
C LEU A 345 4.33 -32.48 -23.65
N PHE A 346 3.54 -32.29 -24.70
CA PHE A 346 3.93 -31.56 -25.90
C PHE A 346 3.07 -30.30 -26.06
N TYR A 347 3.73 -29.15 -26.23
CA TYR A 347 3.11 -27.84 -26.39
C TYR A 347 3.46 -27.28 -27.78
N SER A 348 2.66 -27.65 -28.78
CA SER A 348 2.88 -27.19 -30.16
C SER A 348 2.65 -25.68 -30.32
N ASP A 349 1.74 -25.10 -29.54
CA ASP A 349 1.53 -23.65 -29.46
C ASP A 349 2.18 -23.08 -28.19
N LEU A 350 3.24 -22.28 -28.39
CA LEU A 350 3.97 -21.63 -27.30
C LEU A 350 3.13 -20.57 -26.56
N LEU A 351 1.98 -20.16 -27.09
CA LEU A 351 1.05 -19.23 -26.43
C LEU A 351 -0.01 -19.93 -25.56
N GLN A 352 -0.10 -21.26 -25.62
CA GLN A 352 -1.04 -22.00 -24.77
C GLN A 352 -0.34 -22.46 -23.49
N PRO A 353 -0.94 -22.26 -22.31
CA PRO A 353 -0.39 -22.75 -21.05
C PRO A 353 -0.59 -24.27 -20.88
N LEU A 354 -1.58 -24.86 -21.55
CA LEU A 354 -1.90 -26.29 -21.50
C LEU A 354 -1.22 -27.07 -22.64
N PRO A 355 -0.88 -28.35 -22.42
CA PRO A 355 -0.31 -29.19 -23.46
C PRO A 355 -1.33 -29.47 -24.56
N THR A 356 -0.84 -29.58 -25.79
CA THR A 356 -1.64 -29.93 -26.97
C THR A 356 -1.73 -31.44 -27.15
N GLU A 357 -0.66 -32.14 -26.80
CA GLU A 357 -0.57 -33.59 -26.90
C GLU A 357 0.13 -34.17 -25.67
N VAL A 358 -0.30 -35.37 -25.27
CA VAL A 358 0.20 -36.06 -24.09
C VAL A 358 0.44 -37.53 -24.43
N GLU A 359 1.69 -37.95 -24.28
CA GLU A 359 2.11 -39.34 -24.37
C GLU A 359 2.30 -39.91 -22.98
N VAL A 360 1.73 -41.09 -22.76
CA VAL A 360 1.79 -41.80 -21.48
C VAL A 360 2.09 -43.26 -21.78
N GLU A 361 3.14 -43.76 -21.15
CA GLU A 361 3.62 -45.13 -21.29
C GLU A 361 3.74 -45.78 -19.90
N TRP A 362 3.10 -46.93 -19.71
CA TRP A 362 3.26 -47.73 -18.52
C TRP A 362 4.48 -48.64 -18.65
N ARG A 363 5.43 -48.50 -17.72
CA ARG A 363 6.62 -49.36 -17.60
C ARG A 363 6.54 -50.16 -16.30
N GLY A 364 5.75 -51.23 -16.31
CA GLY A 364 5.54 -52.14 -15.18
C GLY A 364 4.98 -53.47 -15.65
N GLU A 365 4.45 -54.28 -14.73
CA GLU A 365 3.81 -55.56 -15.09
C GLU A 365 2.62 -55.34 -16.04
N GLU A 366 2.52 -56.18 -17.06
CA GLU A 366 1.44 -56.13 -18.05
C GLU A 366 0.09 -56.43 -17.38
N GLY A 367 -0.94 -55.64 -17.71
CA GLY A 367 -2.30 -55.81 -17.20
C GLY A 367 -2.62 -55.08 -15.89
N VAL A 368 -1.64 -54.39 -15.28
CA VAL A 368 -1.85 -53.59 -14.06
C VAL A 368 -2.63 -52.29 -14.32
N LEU A 369 -2.30 -51.58 -15.40
CA LEU A 369 -3.05 -50.41 -15.84
C LEU A 369 -3.82 -50.74 -17.12
N SER A 370 -5.12 -50.48 -17.10
CA SER A 370 -5.96 -50.63 -18.29
C SER A 370 -5.68 -49.53 -19.32
N ARG A 371 -6.09 -49.75 -20.57
CA ARG A 371 -6.02 -48.70 -21.60
C ARG A 371 -6.89 -47.51 -21.22
N GLU A 372 -8.00 -47.76 -20.54
CA GLU A 372 -8.91 -46.74 -20.01
C GLU A 372 -8.23 -45.87 -18.95
N ASP A 373 -7.38 -46.44 -18.08
CA ASP A 373 -6.66 -45.67 -17.06
C ASP A 373 -5.62 -44.75 -17.69
N ILE A 374 -4.84 -45.26 -18.65
CA ILE A 374 -3.88 -44.47 -19.41
C ILE A 374 -4.61 -43.34 -20.16
N PHE A 375 -5.76 -43.63 -20.76
CA PHE A 375 -6.58 -42.61 -21.42
C PHE A 375 -7.06 -41.53 -20.45
N ARG A 376 -7.51 -41.90 -19.23
CA ARG A 376 -7.91 -40.92 -18.20
C ARG A 376 -6.76 -40.02 -17.80
N VAL A 377 -5.57 -40.57 -17.57
CA VAL A 377 -4.37 -39.78 -17.23
C VAL A 377 -4.07 -38.76 -18.32
N LYS A 378 -4.12 -39.18 -19.60
CA LYS A 378 -3.94 -38.25 -20.74
C LYS A 378 -4.95 -37.11 -20.71
N GLN A 379 -6.22 -37.40 -20.46
CA GLN A 379 -7.28 -36.37 -20.40
C GLN A 379 -7.09 -35.39 -19.24
N ILE A 380 -6.56 -35.85 -18.09
CA ILE A 380 -6.28 -34.98 -16.95
C ILE A 380 -5.20 -33.95 -17.34
N PHE A 381 -4.08 -34.39 -17.93
CA PHE A 381 -3.01 -33.47 -18.34
C PHE A 381 -3.41 -32.54 -19.50
N LEU A 382 -4.32 -32.95 -20.38
CA LEU A 382 -4.83 -32.08 -21.45
C LEU A 382 -5.79 -30.99 -20.95
N SER A 383 -6.45 -31.21 -19.80
CA SER A 383 -7.50 -30.32 -19.30
C SER A 383 -7.07 -29.47 -18.11
N LYS A 384 -5.93 -29.78 -17.48
CA LYS A 384 -5.45 -29.13 -16.26
C LYS A 384 -3.98 -28.78 -16.37
N SER A 385 -3.58 -27.80 -15.55
CA SER A 385 -2.19 -27.44 -15.36
C SER A 385 -1.40 -28.62 -14.75
N LEU A 386 -0.09 -28.70 -14.99
CA LEU A 386 0.77 -29.80 -14.53
C LEU A 386 0.65 -30.05 -13.01
N CYS A 387 0.70 -29.01 -12.18
CA CYS A 387 0.57 -29.15 -10.72
C CYS A 387 -0.81 -29.71 -10.33
N SER A 388 -1.88 -29.15 -10.89
CA SER A 388 -3.25 -29.59 -10.57
C SER A 388 -3.53 -31.02 -11.06
N ALA A 389 -2.97 -31.39 -12.22
CA ALA A 389 -3.05 -32.74 -12.75
C ALA A 389 -2.33 -33.75 -11.84
N LEU A 390 -1.12 -33.42 -11.37
CA LEU A 390 -0.37 -34.26 -10.45
C LEU A 390 -1.06 -34.38 -9.09
N GLU A 391 -1.62 -33.31 -8.56
CA GLU A 391 -2.39 -33.34 -7.32
C GLU A 391 -3.57 -34.32 -7.41
N GLU A 392 -4.33 -34.28 -8.52
CA GLU A 392 -5.44 -35.22 -8.73
C GLU A 392 -4.97 -36.67 -8.86
N LEU A 393 -3.84 -36.91 -9.53
CA LEU A 393 -3.29 -38.25 -9.69
C LEU A 393 -2.75 -38.81 -8.39
N VAL A 394 -2.10 -37.99 -7.56
CA VAL A 394 -1.53 -38.43 -6.28
C VAL A 394 -2.59 -38.58 -5.20
N THR A 395 -3.66 -37.78 -5.21
CA THR A 395 -4.75 -37.89 -4.22
C THR A 395 -5.71 -39.07 -4.47
N LYS A 396 -5.76 -39.59 -5.69
CA LYS A 396 -6.61 -40.73 -6.08
C LYS A 396 -5.90 -42.09 -6.08
N VAL A 397 -4.59 -42.12 -5.81
CA VAL A 397 -3.74 -43.32 -5.70
C VAL A 397 -3.35 -43.54 -4.24
#